data_AF-A0A848VJ06-F1
#
_entry.id   AF-A0A848VJ06-F1
#
_cell.length_a   1.000
_cell.length_b   1.000
_cell.length_c   1.000
_cell.angle_alpha   90.00
_cell.angle_beta   90.00
_cell.angle_gamma   90.00
#
_symmetry.space_group_name_H-M   'P 1'
#
loop_
_entity.id
_entity.type
_entity.pdbx_description
1 polymer ?
#
loop_
_entity_poly.entity_id
_entity_poly.type
_entity_poly.pdbx_seq_one_letter_code
_entity_poly.pdbx_strand_id
1 'polypeptide(L)'
;PRETAGEIGNWIYGCDVCQEVCPWNRFSSTTTEDRYRARPQLPQTSLEEWEELDVPAYRELFRRSAVKRTKYEGLMRNVRNALRNRDNVR
;
A
#
# COMPACT_ATOMS: atom_id res chain seq x y z
N PRO A 1 4.64 -12.82 6.14
CA PRO A 1 5.18 -13.87 7.03
C PRO A 1 6.00 -13.20 8.13
N ARG A 2 6.36 -13.89 9.22
CA ARG A 2 7.20 -13.25 10.24
C ARG A 2 8.62 -13.03 9.73
N GLU A 3 9.15 -13.95 8.91
CA GLU A 3 10.51 -13.81 8.39
C GLU A 3 10.69 -12.56 7.52
N THR A 4 9.70 -12.20 6.70
CA THR A 4 9.80 -11.06 5.77
C THR A 4 9.28 -9.75 6.35
N ALA A 5 8.74 -9.74 7.57
CA ALA A 5 8.06 -8.55 8.12
C ALA A 5 8.99 -7.33 8.23
N GLY A 6 10.27 -7.54 8.52
CA GLY A 6 11.28 -6.48 8.65
C GLY A 6 11.91 -6.01 7.33
N GLU A 7 11.69 -6.73 6.23
CA GLU A 7 12.40 -6.51 4.96
C GLU A 7 11.59 -5.67 3.97
N ILE A 8 10.28 -5.54 4.20
CA ILE A 8 9.31 -4.93 3.28
C ILE A 8 9.18 -3.40 3.53
N GLY A 9 10.06 -2.81 4.36
CA GLY A 9 10.07 -1.35 4.60
C GLY A 9 8.69 -0.80 4.99
N ASN A 10 8.28 0.29 4.35
CA ASN A 10 7.02 0.98 4.62
C ASN A 10 5.86 0.56 3.68
N TRP A 11 6.01 -0.50 2.88
CA TRP A 11 4.97 -0.94 1.96
C TRP A 11 3.82 -1.65 2.71
N ILE A 12 2.60 -1.09 2.59
CA ILE A 12 1.41 -1.67 3.23
C ILE A 12 0.62 -2.60 2.30
N TYR A 13 0.77 -2.46 0.98
CA TYR A 13 0.12 -3.30 -0.03
C TYR A 13 0.88 -3.29 -1.36
N GLY A 14 1.24 -4.47 -1.88
CA GLY A 14 2.01 -4.59 -3.12
C GLY A 14 3.47 -4.13 -3.00
N CYS A 15 4.20 -4.21 -4.11
CA CYS A 15 5.57 -3.70 -4.26
C CYS A 15 5.82 -3.46 -5.75
N ASP A 16 6.33 -2.28 -6.09
CA ASP A 16 6.62 -1.89 -7.47
C ASP A 16 8.12 -1.80 -7.77
N VAL A 17 9.00 -2.19 -6.84
CA VAL A 17 10.46 -2.10 -7.01
C VAL A 17 10.92 -2.82 -8.28
N CYS A 18 10.37 -4.00 -8.59
CA CYS A 18 10.74 -4.72 -9.82
C CYS A 18 10.34 -3.98 -11.09
N GLN A 19 9.30 -3.15 -11.03
CA GLN A 19 8.88 -2.27 -12.11
C GLN A 19 9.74 -1.01 -12.18
N GLU A 20 10.08 -0.42 -11.03
CA GLU A 20 10.91 0.80 -10.94
C GLU A 20 12.33 0.58 -11.46
N VAL A 21 12.94 -0.57 -11.15
CA VAL A 21 14.31 -0.91 -11.61
C VAL A 21 14.34 -1.49 -13.03
N CYS A 22 13.18 -1.73 -13.64
CA CYS A 22 13.11 -2.37 -14.95
C CYS A 22 13.60 -1.41 -16.06
N PRO A 23 14.62 -1.78 -16.85
CA PRO A 23 15.16 -0.91 -17.90
C PRO A 23 14.18 -0.67 -19.05
N TRP A 24 13.14 -1.50 -19.18
CA TRP A 24 12.08 -1.34 -20.18
C TRP A 24 10.99 -0.37 -19.74
N ASN A 25 10.73 -0.22 -18.44
CA ASN A 25 9.66 0.65 -17.95
C ASN A 25 9.95 2.13 -18.14
N ARG A 26 11.21 2.53 -18.37
CA ARG A 26 11.57 3.90 -18.77
C ARG A 26 10.94 4.33 -20.11
N PHE A 27 10.49 3.38 -20.91
CA PHE A 27 9.81 3.62 -22.18
C PHE A 27 8.28 3.59 -22.06
N SER A 28 7.75 3.34 -20.85
CA SER A 28 6.31 3.32 -20.61
C SER A 28 5.73 4.73 -20.54
N SER A 29 4.45 4.86 -20.90
CA SER A 29 3.70 6.11 -20.80
C SER A 29 2.56 5.95 -19.80
N THR A 30 2.33 6.98 -18.99
CA THR A 30 1.18 7.02 -18.08
C THR A 30 -0.12 6.93 -18.87
N THR A 31 -1.06 6.11 -18.39
CA THR A 31 -2.37 5.97 -19.02
C THR A 31 -3.20 7.25 -18.87
N THR A 32 -3.98 7.57 -19.90
CA THR A 32 -4.96 8.66 -19.89
C THR A 32 -6.36 8.21 -19.47
N GLU A 33 -6.54 6.92 -19.19
CA GLU A 33 -7.82 6.33 -18.82
C GLU A 33 -8.18 6.64 -17.36
N ASP A 34 -9.22 7.43 -17.15
CA ASP A 34 -9.60 7.91 -15.82
C ASP A 34 -9.92 6.80 -14.80
N ARG A 35 -10.38 5.63 -15.28
CA ARG A 35 -10.68 4.47 -14.44
C ARG A 35 -9.47 3.92 -13.68
N TYR A 36 -8.24 4.25 -14.12
CA TYR A 36 -7.00 3.83 -13.47
C TYR A 36 -6.39 4.89 -12.55
N ARG A 37 -7.00 6.09 -12.45
CA ARG A 37 -6.54 7.09 -11.49
C ARG A 37 -6.73 6.61 -10.06
N ALA A 38 -5.75 6.87 -9.21
CA ALA A 38 -5.86 6.61 -7.79
C ALA A 38 -7.02 7.43 -7.17
N ARG A 39 -7.67 6.87 -6.15
CA ARG A 39 -8.69 7.59 -5.39
C ARG A 39 -8.01 8.76 -4.66
N PRO A 40 -8.56 9.99 -4.69
CA PRO A 40 -7.91 11.15 -4.09
C PRO A 40 -7.51 11.00 -2.62
N GLN A 41 -8.22 10.15 -1.87
CA GLN A 41 -7.97 9.90 -0.46
C GLN A 41 -6.72 9.06 -0.19
N LEU A 42 -6.22 8.26 -1.15
CA LEU A 42 -5.11 7.32 -0.91
C LEU A 42 -3.73 7.98 -0.85
N PRO A 43 -3.34 8.89 -1.77
CA PRO A 43 -1.98 9.45 -1.80
C PRO A 43 -1.64 10.39 -0.63
N GLN A 44 -2.61 10.76 0.21
CA GLN A 44 -2.44 11.76 1.27
C GLN A 44 -2.42 11.16 2.68
N THR A 45 -2.63 9.85 2.82
CA THR A 45 -2.75 9.19 4.13
C THR A 45 -1.39 8.76 4.68
N SER A 46 -1.03 9.31 5.84
CA SER A 46 0.14 8.91 6.65
C SER A 46 -0.03 7.51 7.25
N LEU A 47 1.07 6.89 7.70
CA LEU A 47 1.00 5.56 8.33
C LEU A 47 0.22 5.58 9.65
N GLU A 48 0.26 6.70 10.38
CA GLU A 48 -0.51 6.97 11.58
C GLU A 48 -2.01 7.01 11.28
N GLU A 49 -2.41 7.74 10.23
CA GLU A 49 -3.82 7.76 9.80
C GLU A 49 -4.28 6.39 9.29
N TRP A 50 -3.39 5.60 8.69
CA TRP A 50 -3.69 4.21 8.30
C TRP A 50 -3.91 3.31 9.52
N GLU A 51 -3.24 3.55 10.66
CA GLU A 51 -3.41 2.76 11.87
C GLU A 51 -4.79 2.96 12.52
N GLU A 52 -5.35 4.15 12.38
CA GLU A 52 -6.69 4.52 12.86
C GLU A 52 -7.82 4.10 11.90
N LEU A 53 -7.50 3.47 10.76
CA LEU A 53 -8.50 3.00 9.80
C LEU A 53 -9.40 1.93 10.42
N ASP A 54 -10.70 2.20 10.54
CA ASP A 54 -11.66 1.23 11.03
C ASP A 54 -12.26 0.34 9.91
N VAL A 55 -13.02 -0.70 10.31
CA VAL A 55 -13.61 -1.65 9.36
C VAL A 55 -14.64 -0.99 8.42
N PRO A 56 -15.57 -0.14 8.88
CA PRO A 56 -16.46 0.63 7.99
C PRO A 56 -15.73 1.48 6.95
N ALA A 57 -14.74 2.28 7.37
CA ALA A 57 -13.95 3.14 6.49
C ALA A 57 -13.14 2.31 5.49
N TYR A 58 -12.48 1.23 5.94
CA TYR A 58 -11.84 0.25 5.06
C TYR A 58 -12.83 -0.29 4.02
N ARG A 59 -14.07 -0.56 4.44
CA ARG A 59 -15.06 -1.15 3.55
C ARG A 59 -15.44 -0.23 2.40
N GLU A 60 -15.63 1.05 2.71
CA GLU A 60 -15.96 2.08 1.73
C GLU A 60 -14.75 2.45 0.86
N LEU A 61 -13.63 2.77 1.49
CA LEU A 61 -12.40 3.22 0.82
C LEU A 61 -11.89 2.22 -0.21
N PHE A 62 -12.00 0.92 0.07
CA PHE A 62 -11.54 -0.15 -0.83
C PHE A 62 -12.68 -0.89 -1.55
N ARG A 63 -13.90 -0.33 -1.60
CA ARG A 63 -15.00 -0.93 -2.37
C ARG A 63 -14.60 -1.11 -3.84
N ARG A 64 -14.71 -2.32 -4.40
CA ARG A 64 -14.24 -2.66 -5.78
C ARG A 64 -12.73 -2.48 -6.00
N SER A 65 -11.91 -2.54 -4.96
CA SER A 65 -10.45 -2.54 -5.05
C SER A 65 -9.86 -3.94 -4.84
N ALA A 66 -8.74 -4.23 -5.52
CA ALA A 66 -7.96 -5.44 -5.33
C ALA A 66 -7.46 -5.62 -3.88
N VAL A 67 -7.33 -4.52 -3.12
CA VAL A 67 -6.94 -4.51 -1.70
C VAL A 67 -7.88 -5.39 -0.87
N LYS A 68 -9.15 -5.52 -1.25
CA LYS A 68 -10.14 -6.37 -0.56
C LYS A 68 -9.70 -7.82 -0.39
N ARG A 69 -8.85 -8.34 -1.29
CA ARG A 69 -8.32 -9.72 -1.23
C ARG A 69 -7.45 -9.97 0.00
N THR A 70 -6.77 -8.94 0.52
CA THR A 70 -5.92 -9.07 1.73
C THR A 70 -6.74 -9.06 3.02
N LYS A 71 -8.01 -8.62 2.94
CA LYS A 71 -8.90 -8.36 4.09
C LYS A 71 -8.36 -7.26 5.02
N TYR A 72 -9.24 -6.75 5.87
CA TYR A 72 -8.89 -5.69 6.83
C TYR A 72 -7.70 -6.09 7.71
N GLU A 73 -7.76 -7.27 8.32
CA GLU A 73 -6.70 -7.78 9.20
C GLU A 73 -5.35 -7.91 8.51
N GLY A 74 -5.34 -8.33 7.24
CA GLY A 74 -4.11 -8.45 6.46
C GLY A 74 -3.48 -7.10 6.15
N LEU A 75 -4.31 -6.09 5.84
CA LEU A 75 -3.85 -4.72 5.62
C LEU A 75 -3.31 -4.12 6.93
N MET A 76 -4.07 -4.18 8.02
CA MET A 76 -3.65 -3.62 9.31
C MET A 76 -2.39 -4.30 9.88
N ARG A 77 -2.21 -5.60 9.62
CA ARG A 77 -0.94 -6.29 9.94
C ARG A 77 0.23 -5.64 9.20
N ASN A 78 0.08 -5.34 7.92
CA ASN A 78 1.14 -4.72 7.13
C ASN A 78 1.39 -3.26 7.56
N VAL A 79 0.33 -2.49 7.88
CA VAL A 79 0.46 -1.12 8.43
C VAL A 79 1.29 -1.13 9.71
N ARG A 80 1.02 -2.03 10.65
CA ARG A 80 1.81 -2.15 11.89
C ARG A 80 3.26 -2.56 11.63
N ASN A 81 3.51 -3.41 10.63
CA ASN A 81 4.87 -3.75 10.23
C ASN A 81 5.58 -2.53 9.63
N ALA A 82 4.91 -1.75 8.77
CA ALA A 82 5.46 -0.54 8.18
C ALA A 82 5.84 0.50 9.24
N LEU A 83 4.98 0.73 10.25
CA LEU A 83 5.29 1.60 11.39
C LEU A 83 6.55 1.13 12.13
N ARG A 84 6.61 -0.16 12.48
CA ARG A 84 7.80 -0.75 13.14
C ARG A 84 9.06 -0.62 12.30
N ASN A 85 8.96 -0.86 11.00
CA ASN A 85 10.10 -0.82 10.09
C ASN A 85 10.64 0.60 9.97
N ARG A 86 9.75 1.60 9.85
CA ARG A 86 10.13 3.03 9.84
C ARG A 86 10.92 3.41 11.07
N ASP A 87 10.49 2.97 12.25
CA ASP A 87 11.15 3.29 13.52
C ASP A 87 12.50 2.54 13.72
N ASN A 88 12.70 1.45 12.96
CA ASN A 88 13.94 0.65 12.96
C ASN A 88 14.99 1.14 11.95
N VAL A 89 14.66 2.11 11.08
CA VAL A 89 15.64 2.80 10.23
C VAL A 89 16.37 3.84 11.09
N ARG A 90 17.38 3.39 11.84
CA ARG A 90 18.46 4.25 12.37
C ARG A 90 19.58 4.37 11.35
#